data_AF-A0A7K1H5I7-F1
#
_entry.id   AF-A0A7K1H5I7-F1
#
_cell.length_a   1.000
_cell.length_b   1.000
_cell.length_c   1.000
_cell.angle_alpha   90.00
_cell.angle_beta   90.00
_cell.angle_gamma   90.00
#
_symmetry.space_group_name_H-M   'P 1'
#
loop_
_entity.id
_entity.type
_entity.pdbx_description
1 polymer ?
#
loop_
_entity_poly.entity_id
_entity_poly.type
_entity_poly.pdbx_seq_one_letter_code
_entity_poly.pdbx_strand_id
1 'polypeptide(L)'
;MNWLELTGWAGSALLVWSLLQTRILRLRALNLVGCAVLIGYNAAIQVWPMVGLNVVLAVINIWYLRRLLTTRHDEQTYQVVEVGADDAFLAHTLRVHAADIARFNPGFHPDQPAGRSAFLVVRADEVVGVVLVRDVGDGVAQVDLDYVTPPFRDFTPGEFVYRRSSLFTDRGFRQVVSPPGMIAPYYHRLGFHRAGESYVLDLPAPALPQG
;
A
#
# COMPACT_ATOMS: atom_id res chain seq x y z
N MET A 1 -42.61 33.87 -7.53
CA MET A 1 -41.55 33.10 -6.86
C MET A 1 -40.25 33.80 -7.12
N ASN A 2 -39.57 34.24 -6.07
CA ASN A 2 -38.46 35.18 -6.18
C ASN A 2 -37.26 34.45 -6.83
N TRP A 3 -36.60 35.04 -7.82
CA TRP A 3 -35.43 34.45 -8.49
C TRP A 3 -34.31 34.08 -7.50
N LEU A 4 -34.28 34.74 -6.34
CA LEU A 4 -33.45 34.47 -5.17
C LEU A 4 -33.73 33.10 -4.50
N GLU A 5 -35.00 32.66 -4.49
CA GLU A 5 -35.37 31.36 -3.92
C GLU A 5 -34.98 30.22 -4.86
N LEU A 6 -35.15 30.42 -6.18
CA LEU A 6 -34.76 29.44 -7.19
C LEU A 6 -33.24 29.22 -7.21
N THR A 7 -32.47 30.31 -7.05
CA THR A 7 -31.01 30.27 -6.92
C THR A 7 -30.57 29.65 -5.59
N GLY A 8 -31.29 29.90 -4.51
CA GLY A 8 -31.07 29.24 -3.20
C GLY A 8 -31.26 27.73 -3.26
N TRP A 9 -32.38 27.25 -3.81
CA TRP A 9 -32.66 25.81 -3.95
C TRP A 9 -31.71 25.11 -4.93
N ALA A 10 -31.33 25.77 -6.03
CA ALA A 10 -30.31 25.25 -6.94
C ALA A 10 -28.95 25.13 -6.24
N GLY A 11 -28.57 26.10 -5.41
CA GLY A 11 -27.35 26.06 -4.60
C GLY A 11 -27.35 24.93 -3.56
N SER A 12 -28.47 24.72 -2.86
CA SER A 12 -28.62 23.63 -1.89
C SER A 12 -28.60 22.25 -2.56
N ALA A 13 -29.26 22.08 -3.70
CA ALA A 13 -29.23 20.83 -4.46
C ALA A 13 -27.81 20.50 -4.94
N LEU A 14 -27.05 21.52 -5.36
CA LEU A 14 -25.66 21.36 -5.81
C LEU A 14 -24.71 21.04 -4.65
N LEU A 15 -24.93 21.63 -3.47
CA LEU A 15 -24.20 21.28 -2.23
C LEU A 15 -24.46 19.82 -1.82
N VAL A 16 -25.72 19.39 -1.83
CA VAL A 16 -26.10 18.00 -1.53
C VAL A 16 -25.48 17.05 -2.54
N TRP A 17 -25.52 17.37 -3.84
CA TRP A 17 -24.89 16.57 -4.89
C TRP A 17 -23.37 16.50 -4.75
N SER A 18 -22.73 17.60 -4.34
CA SER A 18 -21.28 17.66 -4.07
C SER A 18 -20.87 16.75 -2.91
N LEU A 19 -21.70 16.67 -1.86
CA LEU A 19 -21.45 15.80 -0.71
C LEU A 19 -21.65 14.31 -1.04
N LEU A 20 -22.47 13.98 -2.04
CA LEU A 20 -22.72 12.60 -2.47
C LEU A 20 -21.55 11.95 -3.23
N GLN A 21 -20.54 12.71 -3.69
CA GLN A 21 -19.50 12.17 -4.57
C GLN A 21 -18.26 11.63 -3.83
N THR A 22 -18.16 10.30 -3.80
CA THR A 22 -17.17 9.50 -3.06
C THR A 22 -16.08 8.82 -3.93
N ARG A 23 -15.86 9.16 -5.22
CA ARG A 23 -14.77 8.57 -6.06
C ARG A 23 -13.78 9.59 -6.64
N ILE A 24 -12.46 9.36 -6.45
CA ILE A 24 -11.62 10.32 -5.71
C ILE A 24 -10.52 11.08 -6.50
N LEU A 25 -10.13 10.76 -7.75
CA LEU A 25 -8.96 11.43 -8.38
C LEU A 25 -9.20 12.09 -9.74
N ARG A 26 -9.47 11.32 -10.80
CA ARG A 26 -9.61 11.87 -12.16
C ARG A 26 -10.78 12.85 -12.28
N LEU A 27 -11.90 12.53 -11.62
CA LEU A 27 -13.08 13.39 -11.57
C LEU A 27 -12.78 14.73 -10.84
N ARG A 28 -11.99 14.70 -9.77
CA ARG A 28 -11.64 15.91 -9.01
C ARG A 28 -10.64 16.81 -9.76
N ALA A 29 -9.71 16.23 -10.51
CA ALA A 29 -8.82 16.99 -11.40
C ALA A 29 -9.60 17.67 -12.53
N LEU A 30 -10.53 16.96 -13.17
CA LEU A 30 -11.44 17.53 -14.18
C LEU A 30 -12.33 18.63 -13.59
N ASN A 31 -12.87 18.43 -12.38
CA ASN A 31 -13.64 19.47 -11.69
C ASN A 31 -12.80 20.71 -11.36
N LEU A 32 -11.52 20.54 -11.00
CA LEU A 32 -10.62 21.66 -10.75
C LEU A 32 -10.34 22.47 -12.03
N VAL A 33 -10.12 21.78 -13.16
CA VAL A 33 -9.98 22.41 -14.48
C VAL A 33 -11.27 23.14 -14.87
N GLY A 34 -12.43 22.50 -14.65
CA GLY A 34 -13.74 23.13 -14.89
C GLY A 34 -13.96 24.39 -14.05
N CYS A 35 -13.62 24.35 -12.77
CA CYS A 35 -13.67 25.53 -11.89
C CYS A 35 -12.72 26.64 -12.37
N ALA A 36 -11.50 26.31 -12.78
CA ALA A 36 -10.52 27.30 -13.28
C ALA A 36 -11.02 28.01 -14.56
N VAL A 37 -11.61 27.25 -15.49
CA VAL A 37 -12.22 27.81 -16.71
C VAL A 37 -13.42 28.70 -16.36
N LEU A 38 -14.29 28.26 -15.45
CA LEU A 38 -15.44 29.06 -15.01
C LEU A 38 -15.02 30.32 -14.26
N ILE A 39 -13.97 30.29 -13.44
CA ILE A 39 -13.43 31.48 -12.77
C ILE A 39 -13.02 32.51 -13.82
N GLY A 40 -12.23 32.10 -14.83
CA GLY A 40 -11.79 32.99 -15.90
C GLY A 40 -12.94 33.58 -16.71
N TYR A 41 -13.90 32.74 -17.11
CA TYR A 41 -15.07 33.15 -17.87
C TYR A 41 -15.98 34.12 -17.08
N ASN A 42 -16.33 33.78 -15.85
CA ASN A 42 -17.22 34.62 -15.03
C ASN A 42 -16.53 35.91 -14.59
N ALA A 43 -15.21 35.92 -14.42
CA ALA A 43 -14.45 37.15 -14.17
C ALA A 43 -14.48 38.09 -15.39
N ALA A 44 -14.37 37.54 -16.60
CA ALA A 44 -14.46 38.32 -17.84
C ALA A 44 -15.85 38.97 -18.02
N ILE A 45 -16.93 38.31 -17.59
CA ILE A 45 -18.31 38.80 -17.68
C ILE A 45 -18.74 39.56 -16.40
N GLN A 46 -17.81 39.79 -15.46
CA GLN A 46 -18.06 40.52 -14.20
C GLN A 46 -19.17 39.89 -13.31
N VAL A 47 -19.36 38.58 -13.38
CA VAL A 47 -20.33 37.83 -12.56
C VAL A 47 -19.65 37.37 -11.26
N TRP A 48 -19.43 38.32 -10.35
CA TRP A 48 -18.67 38.12 -9.11
C TRP A 48 -19.19 37.01 -8.17
N PRO A 49 -20.52 36.78 -7.99
CA PRO A 49 -21.00 35.67 -7.16
C PRO A 49 -20.57 34.29 -7.68
N MET A 50 -20.56 34.10 -8.99
CA MET A 50 -20.12 32.85 -9.62
C MET A 50 -18.60 32.66 -9.53
N VAL A 51 -17.83 33.75 -9.60
CA VAL A 51 -16.38 33.71 -9.38
C VAL A 51 -16.08 33.24 -7.95
N GLY A 52 -16.72 33.85 -6.94
CA GLY A 52 -16.53 33.47 -5.54
C GLY A 52 -16.85 32.00 -5.27
N LEU A 53 -17.98 31.51 -5.81
CA LEU A 53 -18.38 30.11 -5.69
C LEU A 53 -17.33 29.15 -6.28
N ASN A 54 -16.86 29.41 -7.50
CA ASN A 54 -15.88 28.55 -8.15
C ASN A 54 -14.50 28.62 -7.48
N VAL A 55 -14.12 29.75 -6.87
CA VAL A 55 -12.90 29.87 -6.05
C VAL A 55 -12.99 28.99 -4.80
N VAL A 56 -14.12 29.00 -4.07
CA VAL A 56 -14.33 28.13 -2.90
C VAL A 56 -14.27 26.66 -3.30
N LEU A 57 -14.95 26.28 -4.39
CA LEU A 57 -14.91 24.93 -4.95
C LEU A 57 -13.48 24.50 -5.32
N ALA A 58 -12.71 25.40 -5.94
CA ALA A 58 -11.31 25.13 -6.28
C ALA A 58 -10.46 24.89 -5.03
N VAL A 59 -10.61 25.71 -3.98
CA VAL A 59 -9.88 25.55 -2.71
C VAL A 59 -10.21 24.21 -2.03
N ILE A 60 -11.48 23.83 -1.97
CA ILE A 60 -11.92 22.54 -1.40
C ILE A 60 -11.32 21.38 -2.20
N ASN A 61 -11.40 21.43 -3.54
CA ASN A 61 -10.83 20.39 -4.40
C ASN A 61 -9.30 20.29 -4.22
N ILE A 62 -8.59 21.42 -4.10
CA ILE A 62 -7.14 21.45 -3.82
C ILE A 62 -6.83 20.86 -2.46
N TRP A 63 -7.59 21.19 -1.41
CA TRP A 63 -7.36 20.66 -0.06
C TRP A 63 -7.51 19.14 -0.02
N TYR A 64 -8.58 18.61 -0.62
CA TYR A 64 -8.77 17.16 -0.71
C TYR A 64 -7.72 16.48 -1.58
N LEU A 65 -7.34 17.09 -2.71
CA LEU A 65 -6.30 16.54 -3.58
C LEU A 65 -4.95 16.50 -2.86
N ARG A 66 -4.60 17.56 -2.12
CA ARG A 66 -3.41 17.61 -1.26
C ARG A 66 -3.48 16.54 -0.17
N ARG A 67 -4.58 16.46 0.60
CA ARG A 67 -4.75 15.43 1.64
C ARG A 67 -4.52 14.03 1.07
N LEU A 68 -5.10 13.72 -0.08
CA LEU A 68 -4.94 12.42 -0.72
C LEU A 68 -3.53 12.17 -1.27
N LEU A 69 -2.88 13.19 -1.83
CA LEU A 69 -1.48 13.11 -2.29
C LEU A 69 -0.50 12.96 -1.13
N THR A 70 -0.76 13.64 0.00
CA THR A 70 0.03 13.52 1.23
C THR A 70 -0.15 12.15 1.87
N THR A 71 -1.37 11.58 1.92
CA THR A 71 -1.58 10.19 2.38
C THR A 71 -0.97 9.15 1.43
N ARG A 72 -0.69 9.51 0.17
CA ARG A 72 0.05 8.64 -0.76
C ARG A 72 1.56 8.62 -0.48
N HIS A 73 2.08 9.68 0.14
CA HIS A 73 3.49 9.80 0.56
C HIS A 73 3.70 9.39 2.02
N ASP A 74 2.64 8.98 2.71
CA ASP A 74 2.77 8.36 4.02
C ASP A 74 3.22 6.91 3.83
N GLU A 75 4.54 6.74 3.77
CA GLU A 75 5.24 5.48 3.97
C GLU A 75 5.01 4.90 5.39
N GLN A 76 4.11 5.49 6.18
CA GLN A 76 3.95 5.24 7.62
C GLN A 76 2.92 4.19 8.05
N THR A 77 2.39 3.30 7.21
CA THR A 77 1.56 2.20 7.78
C THR A 77 1.58 0.92 6.98
N TYR A 78 2.76 0.46 6.57
CA TYR A 78 2.92 -0.96 6.29
C TYR A 78 2.97 -1.70 7.63
N GLN A 79 1.97 -2.53 7.87
CA GLN A 79 1.90 -3.42 9.01
C GLN A 79 2.17 -4.83 8.52
N VAL A 80 2.95 -5.58 9.29
CA VAL A 80 3.18 -6.99 9.06
C VAL A 80 2.29 -7.74 10.03
N VAL A 81 1.35 -8.50 9.49
CA VAL A 81 0.40 -9.32 10.25
C VAL A 81 0.81 -10.77 10.07
N GLU A 82 1.11 -11.43 11.17
CA GLU A 82 1.34 -12.87 11.14
C GLU A 82 0.00 -13.60 11.00
N VAL A 83 -0.04 -14.57 10.09
CA VAL A 83 -1.19 -15.46 9.90
C VAL A 83 -0.71 -16.91 9.94
N GLY A 84 -1.62 -17.82 10.30
CA GLY A 84 -1.34 -19.25 10.22
C GLY A 84 -1.05 -19.67 8.78
N ALA A 85 -0.18 -20.65 8.59
CA ALA A 85 0.08 -21.22 7.26
C ALA A 85 -1.18 -21.84 6.62
N ASP A 86 -2.14 -22.26 7.46
CA ASP A 86 -3.44 -22.83 7.05
C ASP A 86 -4.58 -21.80 7.06
N ASP A 87 -4.26 -20.50 7.12
CA ASP A 87 -5.26 -19.45 7.20
C ASP A 87 -6.09 -19.32 5.90
N ALA A 88 -7.42 -19.22 6.04
CA ALA A 88 -8.34 -19.17 4.91
C ALA A 88 -8.18 -17.89 4.07
N PHE A 89 -7.82 -16.78 4.70
CA PHE A 89 -7.58 -15.50 4.03
C PHE A 89 -6.25 -15.51 3.28
N LEU A 90 -5.21 -16.13 3.84
CA LEU A 90 -3.96 -16.40 3.13
C LEU A 90 -4.21 -17.28 1.88
N ALA A 91 -4.92 -18.40 2.05
CA ALA A 91 -5.26 -19.30 0.94
C ALA A 91 -6.04 -18.57 -0.17
N HIS A 92 -6.97 -17.69 0.22
CA HIS A 92 -7.69 -16.84 -0.73
C HIS A 92 -6.75 -15.92 -1.50
N THR A 93 -5.84 -15.23 -0.80
CA THR A 93 -4.89 -14.28 -1.39
C THR A 93 -3.95 -14.97 -2.38
N LEU A 94 -3.37 -16.11 -1.99
CA LEU A 94 -2.52 -16.91 -2.87
C LEU A 94 -3.26 -17.37 -4.13
N ARG A 95 -4.53 -17.76 -4.00
CA ARG A 95 -5.36 -18.18 -5.14
C ARG A 95 -5.68 -17.02 -6.09
N VAL A 96 -6.02 -15.84 -5.57
CA VAL A 96 -6.32 -14.64 -6.38
C VAL A 96 -5.09 -14.22 -7.18
N HIS A 97 -3.90 -14.33 -6.58
CA HIS A 97 -2.65 -13.88 -7.18
C HIS A 97 -1.82 -15.01 -7.82
N ALA A 98 -2.35 -16.24 -7.92
CA ALA A 98 -1.61 -17.44 -8.32
C ALA A 98 -0.89 -17.30 -9.68
N ALA A 99 -1.56 -16.72 -10.69
CA ALA A 99 -0.99 -16.56 -12.03
C ALA A 99 0.22 -15.60 -12.03
N ASP A 100 0.17 -14.59 -11.18
CA ASP A 100 1.21 -13.59 -11.05
C ASP A 100 2.37 -14.13 -10.19
N ILE A 101 2.05 -14.81 -9.08
CA ILE A 101 3.02 -15.54 -8.26
C ILE A 101 3.80 -16.55 -9.12
N ALA A 102 3.13 -17.36 -9.95
CA ALA A 102 3.79 -18.34 -10.81
C ALA A 102 4.76 -17.69 -11.82
N ARG A 103 4.53 -16.44 -12.21
CA ARG A 103 5.40 -15.70 -13.14
C ARG A 103 6.66 -15.18 -12.47
N PHE A 104 6.58 -14.72 -11.23
CA PHE A 104 7.69 -14.09 -10.52
C PHE A 104 8.41 -15.03 -9.53
N ASN A 105 7.73 -16.08 -9.08
CA ASN A 105 8.21 -17.07 -8.13
C ASN A 105 7.87 -18.48 -8.65
N PRO A 106 8.44 -18.91 -9.81
CA PRO A 106 8.07 -20.17 -10.46
C PRO A 106 8.37 -21.43 -9.64
N GLY A 107 9.26 -21.34 -8.64
CA GLY A 107 9.58 -22.45 -7.72
C GLY A 107 8.65 -22.55 -6.50
N PHE A 108 7.67 -21.66 -6.35
CA PHE A 108 6.78 -21.65 -5.19
C PHE A 108 5.63 -22.66 -5.35
N HIS A 109 5.49 -23.54 -4.36
CA HIS A 109 4.39 -24.50 -4.25
C HIS A 109 3.54 -24.23 -3.00
N PRO A 110 2.25 -23.87 -3.14
CA PRO A 110 1.38 -23.54 -2.02
C PRO A 110 1.01 -24.76 -1.15
N ASP A 111 1.03 -25.98 -1.70
CA ASP A 111 0.50 -27.20 -1.06
C ASP A 111 1.34 -27.79 0.08
N GLN A 112 2.36 -27.09 0.57
CA GLN A 112 3.25 -27.55 1.65
C GLN A 112 3.24 -26.61 2.86
N PRO A 113 2.12 -26.49 3.61
CA PRO A 113 2.00 -25.53 4.71
C PRO A 113 2.83 -25.89 5.96
N ALA A 114 3.21 -27.16 6.13
CA ALA A 114 3.90 -27.63 7.34
C ALA A 114 5.24 -26.92 7.57
N GLY A 115 5.43 -26.39 8.79
CA GLY A 115 6.66 -25.69 9.19
C GLY A 115 6.85 -24.31 8.58
N ARG A 116 5.83 -23.75 7.92
CA ARG A 116 5.86 -22.40 7.36
C ARG A 116 5.26 -21.38 8.34
N SER A 117 5.87 -20.21 8.37
CA SER A 117 5.34 -18.99 8.97
C SER A 117 4.90 -18.06 7.85
N ALA A 118 3.69 -17.52 7.95
CA ALA A 118 3.13 -16.65 6.93
C ALA A 118 2.94 -15.23 7.47
N PHE A 119 3.37 -14.27 6.67
CA PHE A 119 3.30 -12.85 6.99
C PHE A 119 2.59 -12.11 5.87
N LEU A 120 1.51 -11.42 6.20
CA LEU A 120 0.84 -10.50 5.30
C LEU A 120 1.37 -9.10 5.51
N VAL A 121 1.75 -8.44 4.43
CA VAL A 121 2.06 -7.01 4.44
C VAL A 121 0.78 -6.28 4.09
N VAL A 122 0.30 -5.47 5.02
CA VAL A 122 -0.96 -4.73 4.92
C VAL A 122 -0.68 -3.25 4.94
N ARG A 123 -1.33 -2.48 4.08
CA ARG A 123 -1.33 -1.02 4.10
C ARG A 123 -2.74 -0.54 4.40
N ALA A 124 -2.93 0.05 5.58
CA ALA A 124 -4.25 0.31 6.15
C ALA A 124 -5.09 -0.99 6.19
N ASP A 125 -6.07 -1.14 5.29
CA ASP A 125 -6.94 -2.33 5.22
C ASP A 125 -6.69 -3.19 3.96
N GLU A 126 -5.70 -2.84 3.14
CA GLU A 126 -5.39 -3.53 1.88
C GLU A 126 -4.17 -4.43 2.05
N VAL A 127 -4.29 -5.70 1.66
CA VAL A 127 -3.13 -6.61 1.59
C VAL A 127 -2.33 -6.30 0.34
N VAL A 128 -1.09 -5.88 0.57
CA VAL A 128 -0.18 -5.42 -0.49
C VAL A 128 0.91 -6.44 -0.80
N GLY A 129 1.17 -7.40 0.10
CA GLY A 129 2.15 -8.45 -0.09
C GLY A 129 2.01 -9.65 0.84
N VAL A 130 2.70 -10.73 0.50
CA VAL A 130 2.74 -11.99 1.22
C VAL A 130 4.19 -12.46 1.28
N VAL A 131 4.67 -12.73 2.50
CA VAL A 131 5.98 -13.35 2.74
C VAL A 131 5.76 -14.67 3.46
N LEU A 132 6.28 -15.76 2.89
CA LEU A 132 6.26 -17.08 3.49
C LEU A 132 7.69 -17.51 3.79
N VAL A 133 7.91 -17.96 5.02
CA VAL A 133 9.22 -18.37 5.50
C VAL A 133 9.10 -19.74 6.13
N ARG A 134 10.05 -20.62 5.84
CA ARG A 134 10.16 -21.95 6.42
C ARG A 134 11.35 -21.99 7.37
N ASP A 135 11.16 -22.60 8.53
CA ASP A 135 12.28 -22.96 9.40
C ASP A 135 13.02 -24.16 8.79
N VAL A 136 14.32 -23.99 8.49
CA VAL A 136 15.17 -25.08 7.98
C VAL A 136 16.13 -25.63 9.05
N GLY A 137 15.96 -25.21 10.31
CA GLY A 137 16.82 -25.59 11.41
C GLY A 137 17.97 -24.62 11.65
N ASP A 138 18.70 -24.82 12.76
CA ASP A 138 19.86 -24.01 13.18
C ASP A 138 19.59 -22.50 13.31
N GLY A 139 18.32 -22.11 13.50
CA GLY A 139 17.90 -20.72 13.56
C GLY A 139 17.95 -20.03 12.19
N VAL A 140 17.84 -20.79 11.10
CA VAL A 140 17.84 -20.26 9.73
C VAL A 140 16.41 -20.27 9.18
N ALA A 141 15.93 -19.09 8.80
CA ALA A 141 14.64 -18.87 8.17
C ALA A 141 14.83 -18.80 6.65
N GLN A 142 14.35 -19.80 5.90
CA GLN A 142 14.38 -19.79 4.44
C GLN A 142 13.12 -19.13 3.89
N VAL A 143 13.26 -18.10 3.06
CA VAL A 143 12.14 -17.45 2.38
C VAL A 143 11.67 -18.34 1.24
N ASP A 144 10.44 -18.81 1.30
CA ASP A 144 9.78 -19.62 0.27
C ASP A 144 9.03 -18.75 -0.74
N LEU A 145 8.47 -17.62 -0.27
CA LEU A 145 7.73 -16.67 -1.09
C LEU A 145 7.97 -15.25 -0.57
N ASP A 146 8.29 -14.34 -1.48
CA ASP A 146 8.24 -12.90 -1.25
C ASP A 146 7.48 -12.30 -2.43
N TYR A 147 6.17 -12.09 -2.23
CA TYR A 147 5.26 -11.62 -3.27
C TYR A 147 4.66 -10.28 -2.90
N VAL A 148 4.65 -9.38 -3.87
CA VAL A 148 4.08 -8.04 -3.74
C VAL A 148 3.13 -7.80 -4.90
N THR A 149 1.94 -7.30 -4.58
CA THR A 149 0.91 -6.98 -5.58
C THR A 149 1.41 -5.91 -6.57
N PRO A 150 1.00 -5.98 -7.85
CA PRO A 150 1.52 -5.11 -8.91
C PRO A 150 1.57 -3.60 -8.59
N PRO A 151 0.56 -2.98 -7.96
CA PRO A 151 0.58 -1.54 -7.67
C PRO A 151 1.66 -1.11 -6.67
N PHE A 152 2.24 -2.05 -5.92
CA PHE A 152 3.15 -1.80 -4.80
C PHE A 152 4.55 -2.40 -4.99
N ARG A 153 4.84 -3.03 -6.13
CA ARG A 153 6.14 -3.68 -6.40
C ARG A 153 7.31 -2.72 -6.38
N ASP A 154 7.11 -1.51 -6.88
CA ASP A 154 8.14 -0.47 -6.90
C ASP A 154 8.40 0.11 -5.49
N PHE A 155 7.52 -0.19 -4.53
CA PHE A 155 7.55 0.30 -3.15
C PHE A 155 8.14 -0.71 -2.16
N THR A 156 9.11 -1.55 -2.56
CA THR A 156 9.87 -2.49 -1.70
C THR A 156 9.16 -2.96 -0.40
N PRO A 157 7.91 -3.48 -0.40
CA PRO A 157 7.19 -3.70 0.86
C PRO A 157 7.77 -4.85 1.69
N GLY A 158 8.47 -5.79 1.03
CA GLY A 158 9.22 -6.85 1.70
C GLY A 158 10.31 -6.32 2.65
N GLU A 159 10.85 -5.11 2.39
CA GLU A 159 11.80 -4.47 3.32
C GLU A 159 11.21 -4.27 4.71
N PHE A 160 9.90 -4.03 4.84
CA PHE A 160 9.26 -3.86 6.15
C PHE A 160 9.22 -5.14 6.98
N VAL A 161 9.16 -6.31 6.33
CA VAL A 161 9.26 -7.60 7.02
C VAL A 161 10.67 -7.77 7.58
N TYR A 162 11.70 -7.50 6.77
CA TYR A 162 13.10 -7.70 7.17
C TYR A 162 13.65 -6.61 8.11
N ARG A 163 13.19 -5.36 7.99
CA ARG A 163 13.52 -4.25 8.91
C ARG A 163 13.01 -4.50 10.33
N ARG A 164 11.90 -5.20 10.47
CA ARG A 164 11.34 -5.58 11.76
C ARG A 164 11.96 -6.89 12.24
N SER A 165 13.28 -6.84 12.48
CA SER A 165 14.08 -8.00 12.87
C SER A 165 13.50 -8.77 14.07
N SER A 166 12.73 -8.09 14.94
CA SER A 166 11.98 -8.70 16.04
C SER A 166 11.07 -9.85 15.62
N LEU A 167 10.41 -9.76 14.46
CA LEU A 167 9.51 -10.82 13.96
C LEU A 167 10.22 -12.16 13.75
N PHE A 168 11.51 -12.11 13.46
CA PHE A 168 12.35 -13.28 13.27
C PHE A 168 13.14 -13.64 14.52
N THR A 169 13.71 -12.65 15.22
CA THR A 169 14.52 -12.89 16.41
C THR A 169 13.72 -13.39 17.60
N ASP A 170 12.45 -12.98 17.74
CA ASP A 170 11.54 -13.48 18.78
C ASP A 170 11.26 -14.99 18.62
N ARG A 171 11.46 -15.54 17.41
CA ARG A 171 11.37 -16.96 17.09
C ARG A 171 12.71 -17.70 17.21
N GLY A 172 13.77 -17.01 17.60
CA GLY A 172 15.12 -17.58 17.67
C GLY A 172 15.82 -17.69 16.33
N PHE A 173 15.28 -17.10 15.25
CA PHE A 173 16.00 -17.03 13.99
C PHE A 173 17.18 -16.06 14.11
N ARG A 174 18.31 -16.50 13.59
CA ARG A 174 19.59 -15.77 13.54
C ARG A 174 19.90 -15.33 12.12
N GLN A 175 19.38 -16.02 11.13
CA GLN A 175 19.63 -15.72 9.72
C GLN A 175 18.36 -15.90 8.89
N VAL A 176 18.21 -15.05 7.87
CA VAL A 176 17.18 -15.18 6.84
C VAL A 176 17.84 -15.38 5.48
N VAL A 177 17.42 -16.40 4.73
CA VAL A 177 18.02 -16.78 3.45
C VAL A 177 16.99 -16.65 2.33
N SER A 178 17.33 -15.93 1.26
CA SER A 178 16.48 -15.77 0.08
C SER A 178 16.48 -17.04 -0.79
N PRO A 179 15.47 -17.22 -1.66
CA PRO A 179 15.51 -18.26 -2.69
C PRO A 179 16.74 -18.11 -3.59
N PRO A 180 17.29 -19.23 -4.11
CA PRO A 180 18.39 -19.19 -5.07
C PRO A 180 17.94 -18.58 -6.40
N GLY A 181 18.80 -17.77 -7.01
CA GLY A 181 18.53 -17.13 -8.32
C GLY A 181 17.64 -15.89 -8.26
N MET A 182 17.38 -15.35 -7.08
CA MET A 182 16.60 -14.12 -6.93
C MET A 182 17.42 -12.89 -7.36
N ILE A 183 17.03 -12.24 -8.46
CA ILE A 183 17.70 -11.05 -8.99
C ILE A 183 17.00 -9.82 -8.41
N ALA A 184 17.47 -9.27 -7.29
CA ALA A 184 16.87 -8.06 -6.75
C ALA A 184 17.87 -7.02 -6.19
N PRO A 185 17.88 -5.78 -6.72
CA PRO A 185 18.72 -4.67 -6.24
C PRO A 185 18.42 -4.21 -4.79
N TYR A 186 17.24 -4.55 -4.25
CA TYR A 186 16.81 -4.03 -2.94
C TYR A 186 17.43 -4.76 -1.75
N TYR A 187 17.79 -6.04 -1.88
CA TYR A 187 18.41 -6.82 -0.80
C TYR A 187 19.74 -6.22 -0.33
N HIS A 188 20.53 -5.66 -1.25
CA HIS A 188 21.76 -4.97 -0.91
C HIS A 188 21.53 -3.72 -0.04
N ARG A 189 20.38 -3.04 -0.17
CA ARG A 189 20.04 -1.88 0.67
C ARG A 189 19.53 -2.30 2.05
N LEU A 190 19.03 -3.52 2.16
CA LEU A 190 18.51 -4.13 3.39
C LEU A 190 19.59 -4.74 4.29
N GLY A 191 20.86 -4.73 3.87
CA GLY A 191 21.94 -5.38 4.60
C GLY A 191 22.09 -6.87 4.32
N PHE A 192 21.40 -7.40 3.30
CA PHE A 192 21.69 -8.77 2.85
C PHE A 192 23.04 -8.80 2.15
N HIS A 193 23.81 -9.85 2.42
CA HIS A 193 25.05 -10.15 1.75
C HIS A 193 24.87 -11.37 0.84
N ARG A 194 25.56 -11.38 -0.30
CA ARG A 194 25.47 -12.49 -1.26
C ARG A 194 26.26 -13.69 -0.72
N ALA A 195 25.61 -14.84 -0.62
CA ALA A 195 26.21 -16.13 -0.29
C ALA A 195 25.90 -17.14 -1.41
N GLY A 196 26.80 -17.22 -2.40
CA GLY A 196 26.61 -18.05 -3.59
C GLY A 196 25.48 -17.56 -4.49
N GLU A 197 24.46 -18.40 -4.67
CA GLU A 197 23.26 -18.14 -5.49
C GLU A 197 22.11 -17.49 -4.70
N SER A 198 22.27 -17.31 -3.38
CA SER A 198 21.27 -16.73 -2.48
C SER A 198 21.80 -15.47 -1.77
N TYR A 199 20.88 -14.70 -1.19
CA TYR A 199 21.18 -13.58 -0.30
C TYR A 199 20.86 -13.97 1.14
N VAL A 200 21.75 -13.63 2.06
CA VAL A 200 21.61 -13.91 3.49
C VAL A 200 21.51 -12.60 4.25
N LEU A 201 20.62 -12.52 5.23
CA LEU A 201 20.53 -11.43 6.19
C LEU A 201 20.84 -12.00 7.58
N ASP A 202 21.91 -11.49 8.19
CA ASP A 202 22.19 -11.74 9.60
C ASP A 202 21.26 -10.88 10.46
N LEU A 203 20.48 -11.54 11.30
CA LEU A 203 19.59 -10.85 12.24
C LEU A 203 20.39 -10.45 13.49
N PRO A 204 20.14 -9.25 14.06
CA PRO A 204 20.72 -8.87 15.33
C PRO A 204 20.34 -9.90 16.41
N ALA A 205 21.23 -10.12 17.38
CA ALA A 205 20.94 -11.04 18.48
C ALA A 205 19.61 -10.67 19.16
N PRO A 206 18.78 -11.65 19.56
CA PRO A 206 17.50 -11.38 20.20
C PRO A 206 17.71 -10.44 21.39
N ALA A 207 16.93 -9.37 21.45
CA ALA A 207 16.93 -8.48 22.59
C ALA A 207 16.50 -9.32 23.80
N LEU A 208 17.41 -9.55 24.74
CA LEU A 208 17.10 -10.22 26.00
C LEU A 208 15.87 -9.54 26.62
N PRO A 209 14.84 -10.30 27.06
CA PRO A 209 13.73 -9.70 27.76
C PRO A 209 14.27 -8.92 28.96
N GLN A 210 14.01 -7.61 29.00
CA GLN A 210 14.25 -6.82 30.19
C GLN A 210 13.25 -7.31 31.25
N GLY A 211 13.76 -8.06 32.22
CA GLY A 211 12.99 -8.55 33.37
C GLY A 211 12.57 -7.45 34.32
#